data_AF-A0A935J0D4-F1
#
_entry.id   AF-A0A935J0D4-F1
#
_cell.length_a   1.000
_cell.length_b   1.000
_cell.length_c   1.000
_cell.angle_alpha   90.00
_cell.angle_beta   90.00
_cell.angle_gamma   90.00
#
_symmetry.space_group_name_H-M   'P 1'
#
loop_
_entity.id
_entity.type
_entity.pdbx_description
1 polymer ?
#
loop_
_entity_poly.entity_id
_entity_poly.type
_entity_poly.pdbx_seq_one_letter_code
_entity_poly.pdbx_strand_id
1 'polypeptide(L)'
;MAKLIRTDIIADNPQRFVVDAMYGSGRGVIKSFCRARVARSPKLRRDESWLRRRSSLNPLQNILPLASAVSSGMGNFGVVTDGDADRIGAMDERGNFVDPHKIMALSLKYLVEKRGWTGSVVRTVSTTRMIDRLAKRYGLKLHETPVGFNHIADHMMKEDVLIGGEESGGISFKGHIPEGDGPHHGLAARGNDRRGKEIVVRDGE
;
A
#
# COMPACT_ATOMS: atom_id res chain seq x y z
N MET A 1 12.63 -10.08 -4.38
CA MET A 1 11.23 -10.17 -3.89
C MET A 1 11.12 -10.39 -2.38
N ALA A 2 11.53 -11.52 -1.78
CA ALA A 2 11.42 -11.76 -0.31
C ALA A 2 12.21 -10.78 0.59
N LYS A 3 13.06 -9.93 0.00
CA LYS A 3 13.87 -8.89 0.68
C LYS A 3 13.07 -7.63 1.05
N LEU A 4 11.91 -7.39 0.44
CA LEU A 4 11.14 -6.14 0.61
C LEU A 4 9.86 -6.29 1.44
N ILE A 5 9.40 -7.52 1.74
CA ILE A 5 8.27 -7.78 2.65
C ILE A 5 8.62 -8.95 3.60
N ARG A 6 8.47 -8.79 4.93
CA ARG A 6 8.61 -9.90 5.91
C ARG A 6 7.36 -10.76 5.85
N THR A 7 7.42 -11.83 5.08
CA THR A 7 6.30 -12.78 4.99
C THR A 7 6.26 -13.75 6.18
N ASP A 8 7.38 -13.94 6.89
CA ASP A 8 7.53 -14.73 8.11
C ASP A 8 6.64 -14.19 9.25
N ILE A 9 6.68 -12.89 9.51
CA ILE A 9 5.85 -12.26 10.54
C ILE A 9 4.38 -12.30 10.21
N ILE A 10 4.06 -12.12 8.93
CA ILE A 10 2.67 -12.19 8.47
C ILE A 10 2.13 -13.62 8.66
N ALA A 11 2.99 -14.64 8.54
CA ALA A 11 2.64 -16.02 8.83
C ALA A 11 2.48 -16.31 10.33
N ASP A 12 3.31 -15.69 11.19
CA ASP A 12 3.30 -15.91 12.65
C ASP A 12 2.15 -15.21 13.39
N ASN A 13 1.48 -14.23 12.77
CA ASN A 13 0.28 -13.59 13.28
C ASN A 13 -0.86 -13.73 12.26
N PRO A 14 -1.64 -14.83 12.29
CA PRO A 14 -2.60 -15.17 11.24
C PRO A 14 -3.82 -14.24 11.27
N GLN A 15 -3.65 -13.02 10.76
CA GLN A 15 -4.74 -12.11 10.49
C GLN A 15 -5.45 -12.49 9.20
N ARG A 16 -6.76 -12.25 9.15
CA ARG A 16 -7.58 -12.52 7.97
C ARG A 16 -7.59 -11.27 7.10
N PHE A 17 -6.97 -11.33 5.93
CA PHE A 17 -6.97 -10.25 4.95
C PHE A 17 -8.12 -10.45 3.96
N VAL A 18 -8.84 -9.38 3.67
CA VAL A 18 -9.73 -9.30 2.51
C VAL A 18 -8.97 -8.56 1.42
N VAL A 19 -8.85 -9.18 0.25
CA VAL A 19 -8.15 -8.56 -0.89
C VAL A 19 -9.14 -8.38 -2.03
N ASP A 20 -9.27 -7.15 -2.50
CA ASP A 20 -10.04 -6.78 -3.68
C ASP A 20 -9.10 -6.28 -4.78
N ALA A 21 -8.62 -7.18 -5.64
CA ALA A 21 -7.90 -6.78 -6.86
C ALA A 21 -8.86 -6.30 -7.97
N MET A 22 -10.11 -6.00 -7.62
CA MET A 22 -11.20 -5.68 -8.52
C MET A 22 -11.33 -6.72 -9.66
N TYR A 23 -11.09 -6.26 -10.88
CA TYR A 23 -11.05 -7.10 -12.08
C TYR A 23 -9.64 -7.14 -12.71
N GLY A 24 -8.63 -6.64 -12.00
CA GLY A 24 -7.32 -6.31 -12.51
C GLY A 24 -6.26 -7.41 -12.45
N SER A 25 -5.07 -7.06 -12.93
CA SER A 25 -3.86 -7.89 -12.99
C SER A 25 -3.34 -8.32 -11.61
N GLY A 26 -3.63 -7.54 -10.56
CA GLY A 26 -3.25 -7.85 -9.17
C GLY A 26 -3.93 -9.10 -8.57
N ARG A 27 -4.85 -9.74 -9.30
CA ARG A 27 -5.57 -10.94 -8.86
C ARG A 27 -4.60 -12.09 -8.56
N GLY A 28 -4.62 -12.54 -7.30
CA GLY A 28 -3.81 -13.68 -6.85
C GLY A 28 -2.38 -13.33 -6.46
N VAL A 29 -1.90 -12.11 -6.77
CA VAL A 29 -0.57 -11.61 -6.40
C VAL A 29 -0.46 -11.43 -4.89
N ILE A 30 -1.37 -10.70 -4.25
CA ILE A 30 -1.35 -10.55 -2.78
C ILE A 30 -1.59 -11.89 -2.07
N LYS A 31 -2.35 -12.82 -2.70
CA LYS A 31 -2.56 -14.17 -2.19
C LYS A 31 -1.29 -15.03 -2.24
N SER A 32 -0.41 -14.84 -3.22
CA SER A 32 0.85 -15.58 -3.28
C SER A 32 1.85 -15.10 -2.22
N PHE A 33 1.76 -13.85 -1.76
CA PHE A 33 2.63 -13.28 -0.72
C PHE A 33 2.21 -13.64 0.71
N CYS A 34 0.90 -13.73 0.96
CA CYS A 34 0.37 -14.02 2.27
C CYS A 34 -0.07 -15.49 2.38
N ARG A 35 0.56 -16.27 3.27
CA ARG A 35 -0.08 -17.49 3.83
C ARG A 35 -1.36 -17.17 4.62
N ALA A 36 -1.68 -15.90 4.79
CA ALA A 36 -2.92 -15.46 5.40
C ALA A 36 -4.13 -16.03 4.66
N ARG A 37 -5.22 -16.29 5.41
CA ARG A 37 -6.51 -16.62 4.82
C ARG A 37 -7.01 -15.41 4.05
N VAL A 38 -6.70 -15.36 2.75
CA VAL A 38 -7.31 -14.41 1.83
C VAL A 38 -8.75 -14.84 1.65
N ALA A 39 -9.66 -14.11 2.28
CA ALA A 39 -11.08 -14.30 2.05
C ALA A 39 -11.41 -13.75 0.66
N ARG A 40 -11.37 -14.63 -0.35
CA ARG A 40 -12.07 -14.37 -1.61
C ARG A 40 -13.55 -14.37 -1.27
N SER A 41 -14.20 -13.21 -1.30
CA SER A 41 -15.66 -13.20 -1.33
C SER A 41 -16.12 -13.43 -2.76
N PRO A 42 -16.81 -14.54 -3.09
CA PRO A 42 -17.48 -14.69 -4.39
C PRO A 42 -18.53 -13.59 -4.64
N LYS A 43 -18.91 -12.85 -3.57
CA LYS A 43 -19.85 -11.74 -3.61
C LYS A 43 -19.18 -10.37 -3.79
N LEU A 44 -17.86 -10.22 -3.59
CA LEU A 44 -17.21 -8.89 -3.67
C LEU A 44 -17.44 -8.27 -5.04
N ARG A 45 -17.28 -9.09 -6.08
CA ARG A 45 -17.52 -8.75 -7.48
C ARG A 45 -17.86 -10.07 -8.16
N ARG A 46 -19.16 -10.37 -8.34
CA ARG A 46 -19.60 -11.55 -9.12
C ARG A 46 -18.87 -11.57 -10.47
N ASP A 47 -18.72 -12.75 -11.09
CA ASP A 47 -18.04 -13.03 -12.38
C ASP A 47 -18.59 -12.27 -13.62
N GLU A 48 -19.17 -11.10 -13.43
CA GLU A 48 -19.50 -10.16 -14.48
C GLU A 48 -18.32 -9.22 -14.67
N SER A 49 -17.81 -9.13 -15.90
CA SER A 49 -16.68 -8.27 -16.26
C SER A 49 -16.95 -6.80 -15.93
N TRP A 50 -15.88 -6.04 -15.64
CA TRP A 50 -15.96 -4.59 -15.40
C TRP A 50 -16.66 -3.85 -16.55
N LEU A 51 -16.47 -4.31 -17.79
CA LEU A 51 -17.11 -3.79 -19.01
C LEU A 51 -18.63 -3.74 -18.89
N ARG A 52 -19.23 -4.73 -18.23
CA ARG A 52 -20.69 -4.84 -18.10
C ARG A 52 -21.24 -3.99 -16.96
N ARG A 53 -20.44 -3.68 -15.93
CA ARG A 53 -20.86 -2.91 -14.75
C ARG A 53 -20.53 -1.42 -14.82
N ARG A 54 -19.79 -0.95 -15.83
CA ARG A 54 -19.31 0.45 -15.98
C ARG A 54 -18.76 1.03 -14.66
N SER A 55 -18.15 0.17 -13.86
CA SER A 55 -17.68 0.54 -12.52
C SER A 55 -16.26 1.06 -12.63
N SER A 56 -15.98 2.19 -11.98
CA SER A 56 -14.63 2.73 -11.88
C SER A 56 -13.68 1.67 -11.32
N LEU A 57 -12.49 1.54 -11.92
CA LEU A 57 -11.40 0.71 -11.43
C LEU A 57 -10.53 1.44 -10.40
N ASN A 58 -10.96 2.62 -9.93
CA ASN A 58 -10.25 3.37 -8.90
C ASN A 58 -10.65 2.90 -7.47
N PRO A 59 -9.69 2.47 -6.64
CA PRO A 59 -9.90 2.07 -5.25
C PRO A 59 -10.65 3.10 -4.41
N LEU A 60 -10.38 4.40 -4.60
CA LEU A 60 -11.02 5.50 -3.88
C LEU A 60 -12.52 5.59 -4.18
N GLN A 61 -12.93 5.22 -5.38
CA GLN A 61 -14.31 5.32 -5.85
C GLN A 61 -15.10 4.02 -5.64
N ASN A 62 -14.42 2.90 -5.37
CA ASN A 62 -15.03 1.58 -5.40
C ASN A 62 -14.69 0.72 -4.17
N ILE A 63 -14.66 1.36 -3.00
CA ILE A 63 -14.27 0.78 -1.70
C ILE A 63 -15.40 0.02 -0.99
N LEU A 64 -16.67 0.29 -1.32
CA LEU A 64 -17.84 -0.25 -0.63
C LEU A 64 -17.89 -1.80 -0.58
N PRO A 65 -17.53 -2.54 -1.66
CA PRO A 65 -17.48 -4.00 -1.58
C PRO A 65 -16.48 -4.50 -0.54
N LEU A 66 -15.29 -3.87 -0.46
CA LEU A 66 -14.28 -4.19 0.54
C LEU A 66 -14.78 -3.87 1.95
N ALA A 67 -15.40 -2.71 2.14
CA ALA A 67 -16.01 -2.29 3.41
C ALA A 67 -17.04 -3.30 3.90
N SER A 68 -17.95 -3.73 3.02
CA SER A 68 -18.97 -4.70 3.36
C SER A 68 -18.37 -6.04 3.79
N ALA A 69 -17.32 -6.52 3.12
CA ALA A 69 -16.67 -7.77 3.47
C ALA A 69 -15.92 -7.72 4.80
N VAL A 70 -15.17 -6.64 5.07
CA VAL A 70 -14.49 -6.45 6.36
C VAL A 70 -15.52 -6.35 7.50
N SER A 71 -16.55 -5.51 7.35
CA SER A 71 -17.61 -5.36 8.35
C SER A 71 -18.46 -6.62 8.57
N SER A 72 -18.54 -7.51 7.57
CA SER A 72 -19.20 -8.82 7.71
C SER A 72 -18.35 -9.86 8.45
N GLY A 73 -17.17 -9.48 8.95
CA GLY A 73 -16.26 -10.37 9.67
C GLY A 73 -15.45 -11.32 8.78
N MET A 74 -15.40 -11.08 7.46
CA MET A 74 -14.58 -11.89 6.54
C MET A 74 -13.08 -11.70 6.76
N GLY A 75 -12.69 -10.55 7.31
CA GLY A 75 -11.32 -10.26 7.70
C GLY A 75 -11.21 -9.09 8.66
N ASN A 76 -10.00 -8.90 9.18
CA ASN A 76 -9.65 -7.82 10.09
C ASN A 76 -8.99 -6.64 9.36
N PHE A 77 -8.51 -6.85 8.13
CA PHE A 77 -7.90 -5.79 7.32
C PHE A 77 -8.26 -6.00 5.86
N GLY A 78 -8.44 -4.90 5.14
CA GLY A 78 -8.76 -4.90 3.72
C GLY A 78 -7.67 -4.24 2.89
N VAL A 79 -7.39 -4.79 1.70
CA VAL A 79 -6.54 -4.18 0.68
C VAL A 79 -7.28 -4.17 -0.65
N VAL A 80 -7.23 -3.07 -1.38
CA VAL A 80 -7.78 -2.93 -2.74
C VAL A 80 -6.74 -2.36 -3.68
N THR A 81 -6.64 -2.91 -4.88
CA THR A 81 -5.80 -2.39 -5.98
C THR A 81 -6.66 -2.08 -7.20
N ASP A 82 -6.20 -1.20 -8.08
CA ASP A 82 -6.86 -0.92 -9.36
C ASP A 82 -6.55 -1.97 -10.44
N GLY A 83 -6.90 -1.65 -11.69
CA GLY A 83 -6.94 -2.58 -12.82
C GLY A 83 -5.58 -3.14 -13.25
N ASP A 84 -4.56 -2.30 -13.27
CA ASP A 84 -3.15 -2.64 -13.52
C ASP A 84 -2.37 -2.83 -12.21
N ALA A 85 -2.97 -2.50 -11.07
CA ALA A 85 -2.47 -2.71 -9.73
C ALA A 85 -1.25 -1.85 -9.37
N ASP A 86 -1.12 -0.67 -9.97
CA ASP A 86 -0.11 0.32 -9.58
C ASP A 86 -0.58 1.15 -8.36
N ARG A 87 -1.89 1.20 -8.09
CA ARG A 87 -2.47 1.94 -6.95
C ARG A 87 -3.00 1.03 -5.87
N ILE A 88 -3.07 1.61 -4.68
CA ILE A 88 -3.61 0.95 -3.50
C ILE A 88 -4.56 1.79 -2.67
N GLY A 89 -5.56 1.12 -2.08
CA GLY A 89 -6.24 1.54 -0.87
C GLY A 89 -6.19 0.45 0.20
N ALA A 90 -6.26 0.85 1.47
CA ALA A 90 -6.32 -0.08 2.59
C ALA A 90 -7.52 0.23 3.50
N MET A 91 -7.85 -0.73 4.37
CA MET A 91 -8.97 -0.62 5.28
C MET A 91 -8.63 -1.26 6.62
N ASP A 92 -8.97 -0.55 7.70
CA ASP A 92 -8.77 -1.02 9.08
C ASP A 92 -9.85 -2.02 9.52
N GLU A 93 -9.69 -2.56 10.73
CA GLU A 93 -10.62 -3.55 11.30
C GLU A 93 -12.01 -3.01 11.62
N ARG A 94 -12.19 -1.69 11.58
CA ARG A 94 -13.45 -1.00 11.80
C ARG A 94 -14.15 -0.65 10.49
N GLY A 95 -13.56 -1.02 9.34
CA GLY A 95 -14.07 -0.69 8.02
C GLY A 95 -13.75 0.74 7.58
N ASN A 96 -12.86 1.46 8.28
CA ASN A 96 -12.46 2.81 7.86
C ASN A 96 -11.45 2.71 6.73
N PHE A 97 -11.66 3.56 5.72
CA PHE A 97 -10.73 3.68 4.61
C PHE A 97 -9.44 4.38 5.03
N VAL A 98 -8.31 3.75 4.70
CA VAL A 98 -6.97 4.30 4.84
C VAL A 98 -6.54 4.78 3.46
N ASP A 99 -6.59 6.10 3.28
CA ASP A 99 -6.25 6.75 2.02
C ASP A 99 -4.74 6.68 1.71
N PRO A 100 -4.35 6.78 0.42
CA PRO A 100 -2.96 6.75 -0.01
C PRO A 100 -2.00 7.65 0.76
N HIS A 101 -2.46 8.83 1.17
CA HIS A 101 -1.62 9.77 1.91
C HIS A 101 -1.26 9.24 3.30
N LYS A 102 -2.21 8.61 3.99
CA LYS A 102 -1.95 7.91 5.25
C LYS A 102 -1.04 6.71 5.04
N ILE A 103 -1.24 5.93 3.99
CA ILE A 103 -0.40 4.78 3.65
C ILE A 103 1.05 5.24 3.44
N MET A 104 1.26 6.29 2.65
CA MET A 104 2.58 6.86 2.39
C MET A 104 3.24 7.38 3.68
N ALA A 105 2.49 8.10 4.52
CA ALA A 105 3.01 8.64 5.78
C ALA A 105 3.40 7.54 6.77
N LEU A 106 2.56 6.51 6.92
CA LEU A 106 2.85 5.33 7.73
C LEU A 106 4.07 4.58 7.19
N SER A 107 4.17 4.42 5.87
CA SER A 107 5.29 3.75 5.22
C SER A 107 6.60 4.51 5.46
N LEU A 108 6.63 5.83 5.28
CA LEU A 108 7.81 6.65 5.57
C LEU A 108 8.25 6.53 7.03
N LYS A 109 7.32 6.71 7.98
CA LYS A 109 7.60 6.55 9.41
C LYS A 109 8.21 5.18 9.70
N TYR A 110 7.62 4.15 9.11
CA TYR A 110 8.03 2.77 9.29
C TYR A 110 9.45 2.51 8.74
N LEU A 111 9.74 2.94 7.51
CA LEU A 111 11.06 2.80 6.88
C LEU A 111 12.16 3.47 7.72
N VAL A 112 11.88 4.65 8.28
CA VAL A 112 12.85 5.34 9.15
C VAL A 112 12.95 4.68 10.53
N GLU A 113 11.85 4.60 11.28
CA GLU A 113 11.90 4.23 12.71
C GLU A 113 12.17 2.74 12.95
N LYS A 114 11.78 1.87 12.01
CA LYS A 114 11.89 0.42 12.19
C LYS A 114 12.95 -0.21 11.30
N ARG A 115 13.27 0.38 10.14
CA ARG A 115 14.37 -0.11 9.29
C ARG A 115 15.65 0.68 9.42
N GLY A 116 15.60 1.88 10.02
CA GLY A 116 16.75 2.78 10.04
C GLY A 116 17.16 3.20 8.63
N TRP A 117 16.27 3.09 7.64
CA TRP A 117 16.59 3.48 6.28
C TRP A 117 16.58 5.00 6.14
N THR A 118 17.44 5.48 5.26
CA THR A 118 17.60 6.90 4.93
C THR A 118 17.63 7.08 3.41
N GLY A 119 17.49 8.34 2.99
CA GLY A 119 17.37 8.77 1.61
C GLY A 119 16.49 10.03 1.50
N SER A 120 16.30 10.54 0.29
CA SER A 120 15.36 11.63 0.04
C SER A 120 13.92 11.13 -0.07
N VAL A 121 12.96 12.04 0.12
CA VAL A 121 11.52 11.77 -0.03
C VAL A 121 11.01 12.57 -1.20
N VAL A 122 10.26 11.94 -2.11
CA VAL A 122 9.68 12.61 -3.28
C VAL A 122 8.16 12.55 -3.20
N ARG A 123 7.49 13.68 -3.38
CA ARG A 123 6.02 13.73 -3.48
C ARG A 123 5.54 14.69 -4.54
N THR A 124 4.33 14.47 -5.04
CA THR A 124 3.66 15.44 -5.91
C THR A 124 3.13 16.65 -5.13
N VAL A 125 2.89 17.76 -5.83
CA VAL A 125 2.24 18.98 -5.29
C VAL A 125 0.86 18.74 -4.68
N SER A 126 0.15 17.72 -5.14
CA SER A 126 -1.20 17.32 -4.73
C SER A 126 -1.21 16.35 -3.54
N THR A 127 -0.03 15.95 -3.05
CA THR A 127 0.11 15.04 -1.91
C THR A 127 0.05 15.78 -0.56
N THR A 128 -0.35 15.08 0.51
CA THR A 128 -0.44 15.64 1.86
C THR A 128 0.87 16.29 2.35
N ARG A 129 0.74 17.45 3.04
CA ARG A 129 1.86 18.09 3.76
C ARG A 129 2.29 17.36 5.04
N MET A 130 1.61 16.28 5.40
CA MET A 130 2.07 15.41 6.48
C MET A 130 3.44 14.79 6.17
N ILE A 131 3.73 14.53 4.89
CA ILE A 131 5.03 14.04 4.45
C ILE A 131 6.13 15.05 4.74
N ASP A 132 5.88 16.34 4.53
CA ASP A 132 6.82 17.44 4.79
C ASP A 132 7.20 17.49 6.28
N ARG A 133 6.20 17.33 7.14
CA ARG A 133 6.42 17.31 8.59
C ARG A 133 7.24 16.09 9.02
N LEU A 134 6.98 14.93 8.44
CA LEU A 134 7.74 13.71 8.72
C LEU A 134 9.17 13.80 8.19
N ALA A 135 9.37 14.23 6.94
CA ALA A 135 10.68 14.44 6.35
C ALA A 135 11.51 15.42 7.20
N LYS A 136 10.93 16.55 7.60
CA LYS A 136 11.58 17.51 8.51
C LYS A 136 11.91 16.89 9.86
N ARG A 137 10.98 16.13 10.47
CA ARG A 137 11.19 15.45 11.76
C ARG A 137 12.35 14.46 11.70
N TYR A 138 12.49 13.74 10.59
CA TYR A 138 13.53 12.73 10.40
C TYR A 138 14.81 13.29 9.75
N GLY A 139 14.88 14.60 9.47
CA GLY A 139 16.04 15.22 8.82
C GLY A 139 16.26 14.77 7.37
N LEU A 140 15.21 14.34 6.67
CA LEU A 140 15.28 13.86 5.30
C LEU A 140 15.06 15.01 4.31
N LYS A 141 15.82 15.00 3.21
CA LYS A 141 15.63 15.91 2.07
C LYS A 141 14.30 15.58 1.38
N LEU A 142 13.48 16.60 1.10
CA LEU A 142 12.22 16.44 0.40
C LEU A 142 12.24 17.13 -0.97
N HIS A 143 11.74 16.43 -1.97
CA HIS A 143 11.49 16.92 -3.32
C HIS A 143 9.98 17.00 -3.56
N GLU A 144 9.52 18.18 -4.01
CA GLU A 144 8.17 18.37 -4.52
C GLU A 144 8.23 18.39 -6.05
N THR A 145 7.37 17.60 -6.70
CA THR A 145 7.27 17.50 -8.16
C THR A 145 5.87 17.86 -8.65
N PRO A 146 5.69 18.20 -9.94
CA PRO A 146 4.37 18.20 -10.58
C PRO A 146 3.68 16.82 -10.44
N VAL A 147 2.38 16.80 -10.74
CA VAL A 147 1.59 15.56 -10.78
C VAL A 147 2.13 14.63 -11.87
N GLY A 148 2.30 13.35 -11.53
CA GLY A 148 2.75 12.31 -12.45
C GLY A 148 3.96 11.53 -11.92
N PHE A 149 3.81 10.20 -11.82
CA PHE A 149 4.83 9.31 -11.29
C PHE A 149 6.16 9.32 -12.05
N ASN A 150 6.16 9.71 -13.33
CA ASN A 150 7.39 9.83 -14.13
C ASN A 150 8.43 10.78 -13.49
N HIS A 151 7.97 11.87 -12.87
CA HIS A 151 8.87 12.78 -12.17
C HIS A 151 9.47 12.15 -10.91
N ILE A 152 8.69 11.33 -10.21
CA ILE A 152 9.15 10.58 -9.04
C ILE A 152 10.20 9.55 -9.48
N ALA A 153 9.92 8.81 -10.55
CA ALA A 153 10.83 7.85 -11.13
C ALA A 153 12.18 8.48 -11.53
N ASP A 154 12.14 9.65 -12.16
CA ASP A 154 13.35 10.40 -12.52
C ASP A 154 14.23 10.71 -11.29
N HIS A 155 13.63 11.08 -10.15
CA HIS A 155 14.37 11.29 -8.91
C HIS A 155 14.94 9.97 -8.38
N MET A 156 14.13 8.90 -8.37
CA MET A 156 14.56 7.57 -7.89
C MET A 156 15.70 6.98 -8.72
N MET A 157 15.83 7.36 -9.99
CA MET A 157 16.95 6.93 -10.84
C MET A 157 18.22 7.77 -10.64
N LYS A 158 18.12 9.01 -10.14
CA LYS A 158 19.23 9.97 -10.06
C LYS A 158 19.88 10.04 -8.69
N GLU A 159 19.13 9.79 -7.63
CA GLU A 159 19.61 9.89 -6.26
C GLU A 159 19.01 8.82 -5.36
N ASP A 160 19.53 8.74 -4.15
CA ASP A 160 19.10 7.78 -3.14
C ASP A 160 17.74 8.19 -2.53
N VAL A 161 16.66 7.86 -3.23
CA VAL A 161 15.28 8.12 -2.78
C VAL A 161 14.81 6.99 -1.87
N LEU A 162 14.43 7.35 -0.64
CA LEU A 162 13.84 6.43 0.33
C LEU A 162 12.42 6.02 -0.07
N ILE A 163 11.58 6.99 -0.40
CA ILE A 163 10.18 6.78 -0.76
C ILE A 163 9.69 7.89 -1.70
N GLY A 164 8.94 7.49 -2.72
CA GLY A 164 8.26 8.36 -3.67
C GLY A 164 6.76 8.07 -3.68
N GLY A 165 5.90 9.08 -3.82
CA GLY A 165 4.47 8.83 -3.94
C GLY A 165 3.63 10.00 -4.45
N GLU A 166 2.47 9.64 -4.99
CA GLU A 166 1.46 10.57 -5.50
C GLU A 166 0.09 10.32 -4.85
N GLU A 167 -0.81 11.30 -4.97
CA GLU A 167 -2.15 11.30 -4.40
C GLU A 167 -3.05 10.16 -4.92
N SER A 168 -2.71 9.63 -6.09
CA SER A 168 -3.50 8.61 -6.77
C SER A 168 -3.45 7.25 -6.05
N GLY A 169 -2.41 6.99 -5.26
CA GLY A 169 -2.10 5.66 -4.74
C GLY A 169 -0.80 5.06 -5.27
N GLY A 170 -0.19 5.66 -6.28
CA GLY A 170 1.15 5.27 -6.75
C GLY A 170 2.20 5.63 -5.71
N ILE A 171 2.87 4.62 -5.14
CA ILE A 171 3.95 4.77 -4.18
C ILE A 171 5.09 3.84 -4.63
N SER A 172 6.34 4.18 -4.34
CA SER A 172 7.50 3.28 -4.48
C SER A 172 8.55 3.60 -3.42
N PHE A 173 9.44 2.65 -3.15
CA PHE A 173 10.45 2.76 -2.11
C PHE A 173 11.81 2.28 -2.59
N LYS A 174 12.84 2.68 -1.85
CA LYS A 174 14.23 2.30 -2.09
C LYS A 174 14.37 0.78 -2.26
N GLY A 175 15.08 0.37 -3.31
CA GLY A 175 15.28 -1.04 -3.65
C GLY A 175 14.11 -1.71 -4.38
N HIS A 176 13.05 -0.96 -4.70
CA HIS A 176 11.96 -1.37 -5.58
C HIS A 176 12.11 -0.74 -6.97
N ILE A 177 11.38 -1.26 -7.97
CA ILE A 177 11.26 -0.60 -9.28
C ILE A 177 10.63 0.79 -9.12
N PRO A 178 11.11 1.80 -9.87
CA PRO A 178 10.65 3.19 -9.76
C PRO A 178 9.30 3.40 -10.47
N GLU A 179 8.30 2.61 -10.09
CA GLU A 179 6.93 2.61 -10.61
C GLU A 179 5.96 2.34 -9.44
N GLY A 180 4.69 2.73 -9.58
CA GLY A 180 3.65 2.40 -8.60
C GLY A 180 3.45 0.88 -8.51
N ASP A 181 3.48 0.31 -7.31
CA ASP A 181 3.25 -1.12 -7.07
C ASP A 181 2.24 -1.34 -5.94
N GLY A 182 0.95 -1.25 -6.26
CA GLY A 182 -0.14 -1.42 -5.31
C GLY A 182 -0.04 -2.68 -4.44
N PRO A 183 0.25 -3.88 -4.98
CA PRO A 183 0.44 -5.10 -4.21
C PRO A 183 1.48 -4.99 -3.10
N HIS A 184 2.64 -4.37 -3.33
CA HIS A 184 3.67 -4.22 -2.30
C HIS A 184 3.22 -3.29 -1.15
N HIS A 185 2.48 -2.23 -1.45
CA HIS A 185 2.02 -1.27 -0.44
C HIS A 185 0.96 -1.85 0.51
N GLY A 186 0.18 -2.84 0.07
CA GLY A 186 -0.92 -3.42 0.86
C GLY A 186 -0.48 -4.24 2.04
N LEU A 187 0.71 -4.79 1.90
CA LEU A 187 1.40 -5.54 2.93
C LEU A 187 2.12 -4.61 3.92
N ALA A 188 2.51 -3.41 3.50
CA ALA A 188 3.20 -2.41 4.33
C ALA A 188 2.25 -1.57 5.22
N ALA A 189 0.98 -1.40 4.83
CA ALA A 189 0.00 -0.56 5.52
C ALA A 189 -0.51 -1.10 6.89
N ARG A 190 0.10 -2.14 7.46
CA ARG A 190 -0.27 -2.67 8.79
C ARG A 190 0.04 -1.64 9.88
N GLY A 191 -1.01 -1.02 10.45
CA GLY A 191 -0.95 -0.25 11.68
C GLY A 191 -1.08 -1.11 12.94
N ASN A 192 -0.37 -0.72 14.01
CA ASN A 192 -0.29 -1.32 15.34
C ASN A 192 -1.56 -2.03 15.89
N ASP A 193 -1.43 -3.31 16.28
CA ASP A 193 -2.35 -4.01 17.21
C ASP A 193 -2.07 -3.53 18.64
N ARG A 194 -3.12 -3.37 19.46
CA ARG A 194 -3.11 -3.05 20.91
C ARG A 194 -2.17 -3.92 21.78
N ARG A 195 -1.58 -4.98 21.24
CA ARG A 195 -0.53 -5.81 21.87
C ARG A 195 0.92 -5.38 21.60
N GLY A 196 1.15 -4.25 20.92
CA GLY A 196 2.48 -3.64 20.79
C GLY A 196 3.52 -4.44 20.00
N LYS A 197 3.10 -5.45 19.22
CA LYS A 197 3.98 -6.23 18.33
C LYS A 197 3.72 -5.90 16.86
N GLU A 198 4.56 -5.00 16.36
CA GLU A 198 4.64 -4.54 14.97
C GLU A 198 5.86 -5.19 14.32
N ILE A 199 5.71 -5.85 13.17
CA ILE A 199 6.86 -6.47 12.48
C ILE A 199 6.68 -6.47 10.95
N VAL A 200 7.80 -6.60 10.25
CA VAL A 200 8.43 -5.57 9.43
C VAL A 200 9.66 -6.21 8.80
N VAL A 201 9.85 -5.96 7.49
CA VAL A 201 10.72 -6.52 6.41
C VAL A 201 12.14 -7.06 6.83
N ARG A 202 12.74 -8.04 6.13
CA ARG A 202 14.01 -8.70 6.54
C ARG A 202 15.19 -7.83 6.12
N ASP A 203 16.23 -7.77 6.94
CA ASP A 203 17.51 -7.19 6.54
C ASP A 203 18.23 -8.20 5.65
N GLY A 204 18.77 -7.73 4.53
CA GLY A 204 19.54 -8.54 3.61
C GLY A 204 21.02 -8.24 3.79
N GLU A 205 21.77 -9.26 4.22
CA GLU A 205 23.02 -9.60 3.55
C GLU A 205 22.73 -10.13 2.12
#